data_AF-A0A957F9X5-F1
#
_entry.id   AF-A0A957F9X5-F1
#
_cell.length_a   1.000
_cell.length_b   1.000
_cell.length_c   1.000
_cell.angle_alpha   90.00
_cell.angle_beta   90.00
_cell.angle_gamma   90.00
#
_symmetry.space_group_name_H-M   'P 1'
#
loop_
_entity.id
_entity.type
_entity.pdbx_description
1 polymer ?
#
loop_
_entity_poly.entity_id
_entity_poly.type
_entity_poly.pdbx_seq_one_letter_code
_entity_poly.pdbx_strand_id
1 'polypeptide(L)' 'MPPERPERPIEFRTSLILYILLGLAVALTIHFILLSSPAYNWIG' A
#
# COMPACT_ATOMS: atom_id res chain seq x y z
N MET A 1 29.77 17.71 21.51
CA MET A 1 29.72 16.79 20.36
C MET A 1 28.26 16.40 20.18
N PRO A 2 27.56 16.78 19.11
CA PRO A 2 26.20 16.31 18.88
C PRO A 2 26.23 14.77 18.74
N PRO A 3 25.26 14.04 19.30
CA PRO A 3 25.24 12.58 19.20
C PRO A 3 25.10 12.16 17.73
N GLU A 4 25.91 11.18 17.31
CA GLU A 4 25.78 10.50 16.01
C GLU A 4 24.34 9.96 15.89
N ARG A 5 23.58 10.47 14.92
CA ARG A 5 22.25 9.93 14.63
C ARG A 5 22.45 8.61 13.90
N PRO A 6 21.86 7.50 14.37
CA PRO A 6 21.92 6.24 13.63
C PRO A 6 21.43 6.46 12.20
N GLU A 7 22.28 6.20 11.21
CA GLU A 7 21.90 6.23 9.81
C GLU A 7 20.83 5.16 9.59
N ARG A 8 19.56 5.58 9.47
CA ARG A 8 18.49 4.68 9.10
C ARG A 8 18.49 4.56 7.58
N PRO A 9 18.76 3.38 7.00
CA PRO A 9 18.87 3.21 5.55
C PRO A 9 17.55 3.50 4.82
N ILE A 10 16.42 3.47 5.54
CA ILE A 10 15.10 3.87 5.03
C ILE A 10 14.41 4.77 6.06
N GLU A 11 13.97 5.94 5.62
CA GLU A 11 13.17 6.83 6.46
C GLU A 11 11.79 6.20 6.75
N PHE A 12 11.36 6.25 8.00
CA PHE A 12 10.06 5.71 8.44
C PHE A 12 8.89 6.22 7.58
N ARG A 13 8.93 7.50 7.20
CA ARG A 13 7.91 8.13 6.36
C ARG A 13 7.85 7.49 4.97
N THR A 14 9.00 7.19 4.38
CA THR A 14 9.09 6.51 3.08
C THR A 14 8.48 5.13 3.16
N SER A 15 8.84 4.32 4.17
CA SER A 15 8.21 3.01 4.36
C SER A 15 6.70 3.11 4.55
N LEU A 16 6.24 4.05 5.37
CA LEU A 16 4.81 4.26 5.62
C LEU A 16 4.07 4.59 4.32
N ILE A 17 4.58 5.52 3.52
CA ILE A 17 3.96 5.92 2.24
C ILE A 17 3.94 4.73 1.27
N LEU A 18 5.03 3.99 1.15
CA LEU A 18 5.11 2.82 0.26
C LEU A 18 4.10 1.75 0.64
N TYR A 19 3.93 1.45 1.93
CA TYR A 19 2.94 0.48 2.39
C TYR A 19 1.50 0.96 2.20
N ILE A 20 1.23 2.26 2.38
CA ILE A 20 -0.10 2.83 2.09
C ILE A 20 -0.41 2.70 0.60
N LEU A 21 0.51 3.10 -0.28
CA LEU A 21 0.32 3.02 -1.73
C LEU A 21 0.15 1.57 -2.20
N LEU A 22 0.94 0.65 -1.67
CA LEU A 22 0.83 -0.78 -1.97
C LEU A 22 -0.52 -1.33 -1.51
N GLY A 23 -0.93 -1.06 -0.27
CA GLY A 23 -2.20 -1.52 0.27
C GLY A 23 -3.39 -1.00 -0.54
N LEU A 24 -3.35 0.28 -0.93
CA LEU A 24 -4.39 0.91 -1.73
C LEU A 24 -4.44 0.32 -3.14
N ALA A 25 -3.29 0.10 -3.79
CA ALA A 25 -3.21 -0.55 -5.08
C ALA A 25 -3.79 -1.98 -5.05
N VAL A 26 -3.36 -2.81 -4.10
CA VAL A 26 -3.85 -4.19 -3.95
C VAL A 26 -5.35 -4.21 -3.67
N ALA A 27 -5.84 -3.36 -2.76
CA ALA A 27 -7.26 -3.28 -2.44
C ALA A 27 -8.08 -2.91 -3.68
N LEU A 28 -7.67 -1.88 -4.43
CA LEU A 28 -8.35 -1.49 -5.66
C LEU A 28 -8.33 -2.63 -6.69
N THR A 29 -7.17 -3.27 -6.93
CA THR A 29 -7.06 -4.39 -7.86
C THR A 29 -8.02 -5.52 -7.51
N ILE A 30 -8.10 -5.91 -6.23
CA ILE A 30 -9.05 -6.94 -5.78
C ILE A 30 -10.50 -6.52 -6.08
N HIS A 31 -10.89 -5.29 -5.74
CA HIS A 31 -12.25 -4.81 -6.00
C HIS A 31 -12.58 -4.78 -7.49
N PHE A 32 -11.65 -4.33 -8.34
CA PHE A 32 -11.83 -4.35 -9.79
C PHE A 32 -11.99 -5.77 -10.35
N ILE A 33 -11.23 -6.74 -9.83
CA ILE A 33 -11.35 -8.16 -10.24
C ILE A 33 -12.69 -8.75 -9.80
N LEU A 34 -13.12 -8.48 -8.57
CA LEU A 34 -14.40 -8.98 -8.07
C LEU A 34 -15.57 -8.38 -8.87
N LEU A 35 -15.53 -7.07 -9.12
CA LEU A 35 -16.52 -6.36 -9.90
C LEU A 35 -16.54 -6.75 -11.38
N SER A 36 -15.42 -7.18 -11.96
CA SER A 36 -15.38 -7.63 -13.35
C SER A 36 -15.81 -9.09 -13.54
N SER A 37 -15.92 -9.86 -12.45
CA SER A 37 -16.30 -11.26 -12.50
C SER A 37 -17.83 -11.44 -12.42
N PRO A 38 -18.47 -12.15 -13.37
CA PRO A 38 -19.91 -12.41 -13.32
C PRO A 38 -20.37 -13.16 -12.07
N ALA A 39 -19.47 -13.94 -11.44
CA ALA A 39 -19.79 -14.71 -10.24
C ALA A 39 -19.72 -13.88 -8.94
N TYR A 40 -18.96 -12.79 -8.94
CA TYR A 40 -18.68 -11.98 -7.75
C TYR A 40 -19.09 -10.52 -7.90
N ASN A 41 -19.64 -10.13 -9.05
CA ASN A 41 -20.11 -8.79 -9.29
C ASN A 41 -21.43 -8.54 -8.56
N TRP A 42 -21.29 -8.08 -7.33
CA TRP A 42 -22.35 -7.48 -6.51
C TRP A 42 -23.00 -6.21 -7.10
N ILE A 43 -22.44 -5.58 -8.14
CA ILE A 43 -23.02 -4.38 -8.78
C ILE A 43 -23.88 -4.74 -10.00
N GLY A 44 -23.77 -5.94 -10.59
CA GLY A 44 -24.55 -6.33 -11.78
C GLY A 44 -24.31 -7.75 -12.29
#